data_AF-A0A0D0BEF2-F1
#
_entry.id   AF-A0A0D0BEF2-F1
#
_cell.length_a   1.000
_cell.length_b   1.000
_cell.length_c   1.000
_cell.angle_alpha   90.00
_cell.angle_beta   90.00
_cell.angle_gamma   90.00
#
_symmetry.space_group_name_H-M   'P 1'
#
loop_
_entity.id
_entity.type
_entity.pdbx_description
1 polymer ?
#
loop_
_entity_poly.entity_id
_entity_poly.type
_entity_poly.pdbx_seq_one_letter_code
_entity_poly.pdbx_strand_id
1 'polypeptide(L)'
;EQLGEETGCWLYLAAQHPNAHESFTNYTSRRLTIDWILTLDEVHNHSNKLFISLQRSRRSNAAVLSADLMAKEAALSAALA
;
A
#
# COMPACT_ATOMS: atom_id res chain seq x y z
N GLU A 1 1.87 17.72 14.66
CA GLU A 1 0.49 18.10 14.28
C GLU A 1 -0.48 17.30 15.13
N GLN A 2 -1.30 17.95 15.96
CA GLN A 2 -2.28 17.31 16.84
C GLN A 2 -3.67 17.32 16.16
N LEU A 3 -3.74 17.02 14.86
CA LEU A 3 -4.96 17.06 14.04
C LEU A 3 -6.16 16.38 14.70
N GLY A 4 -5.95 15.21 15.33
CA GLY A 4 -7.02 14.50 16.04
C GLY A 4 -7.48 15.17 17.34
N GLU A 5 -6.62 15.94 18.00
CA GLU A 5 -6.97 16.68 19.24
C GLU A 5 -7.55 18.06 18.91
N GLU A 6 -7.06 18.72 17.85
CA GLU A 6 -7.51 20.02 17.38
C GLU A 6 -8.90 19.97 16.72
N THR A 7 -9.19 18.91 15.95
CA THR A 7 -10.45 18.77 15.21
C THR A 7 -11.53 18.00 15.97
N GLY A 8 -11.14 17.24 17.01
CA GLY A 8 -12.03 16.31 17.71
C GLY A 8 -12.60 15.20 16.82
N CYS A 9 -12.12 15.05 15.59
CA CYS A 9 -12.65 14.12 14.61
C CYS A 9 -12.12 12.70 14.81
N TRP A 10 -12.90 11.73 14.35
CA TRP A 10 -12.43 10.35 14.20
C TRP A 10 -11.60 10.23 12.93
N LEU A 11 -10.28 10.08 13.11
CA LEU A 11 -9.33 9.95 12.01
C LEU A 11 -8.58 8.62 12.09
N TYR A 12 -8.55 7.93 10.95
CA TYR A 12 -7.66 6.82 10.67
C TYR A 12 -6.97 7.10 9.33
N LEU A 13 -5.65 7.13 9.32
CA LEU A 13 -4.84 7.33 8.13
C LEU A 13 -3.89 6.16 8.01
N ALA A 14 -3.82 5.56 6.82
CA ALA A 14 -2.89 4.48 6.53
C ALA A 14 -2.21 4.74 5.20
N ALA A 15 -0.88 4.58 5.17
CA ALA A 15 -0.07 4.83 4.00
C ALA A 15 1.03 3.77 3.90
N GLN A 16 1.29 3.31 2.67
CA GLN A 16 2.43 2.45 2.38
C GLN A 16 3.23 3.06 1.25
N HIS A 17 4.54 3.21 1.46
CA HIS A 17 5.42 3.59 0.37
C HIS A 17 5.53 2.41 -0.62
N PRO A 18 5.33 2.63 -1.92
CA PRO A 18 5.39 1.61 -2.96
C PRO A 18 6.58 0.65 -2.93
N ASN A 19 7.74 1.20 -2.57
CA ASN A 19 9.02 0.48 -2.58
C ASN A 19 9.50 0.15 -1.17
N ALA A 20 8.70 0.43 -0.13
CA ALA A 20 9.06 -0.01 1.21
C ALA A 20 8.96 -1.54 1.30
N HIS A 21 9.95 -2.14 1.94
CA HIS A 21 9.91 -3.53 2.36
C HIS A 21 9.08 -3.73 3.64
N GLU A 22 8.77 -2.64 4.31
CA GLU A 22 8.00 -2.60 5.55
C GLU A 22 6.49 -2.57 5.31
N SER A 23 5.74 -2.96 6.35
CA SER A 23 4.28 -2.84 6.41
C SER A 23 3.83 -1.39 6.27
N PHE A 24 2.56 -1.18 5.94
CA PHE A 24 1.97 0.16 5.93
C PHE A 24 2.10 0.82 7.31
N THR A 25 2.37 2.13 7.32
CA THR A 25 2.30 2.95 8.52
C THR A 25 0.88 3.47 8.67
N ASN A 26 0.42 3.60 9.92
CA ASN A 26 -0.88 4.20 10.19
C ASN A 26 -0.81 5.22 11.32
N TYR A 27 -1.74 6.16 11.29
CA TYR A 27 -2.05 7.09 12.35
C TYR A 27 -3.51 6.91 12.72
N THR A 28 -3.78 6.82 14.03
CA THR A 28 -5.13 6.80 14.57
C THR A 28 -5.27 7.96 15.54
N SER A 29 -6.31 8.78 15.37
CA SER A 29 -6.64 9.84 16.33
C SER A 29 -6.99 9.27 17.70
N ARG A 30 -6.62 10.00 18.75
CA ARG A 30 -6.94 9.63 20.14
C ARG A 30 -8.44 9.45 20.37
N ARG A 31 -9.28 10.28 19.75
CA ARG A 31 -10.74 10.20 19.87
C ARG A 31 -11.29 8.89 19.32
N LEU A 32 -10.80 8.46 18.14
CA LEU A 32 -11.18 7.17 17.56
C LEU A 32 -10.71 5.98 18.42
N THR A 33 -9.51 6.06 18.99
CA THR A 33 -9.01 5.02 19.92
C THR A 33 -9.84 4.91 21.19
N ILE A 34 -10.44 5.99 21.69
CA ILE A 34 -11.23 5.95 22.94
C ILE A 34 -12.67 5.53 22.66
N ASP A 35 -13.28 6.12 21.63
CA ASP A 35 -14.72 5.98 21.41
C ASP A 35 -15.09 4.66 20.73
N TRP A 36 -14.17 4.05 19.97
CA TRP A 36 -14.56 3.01 19.03
C TRP A 36 -13.44 1.99 18.69
N ILE A 37 -12.95 1.28 19.70
CA ILE A 37 -11.85 0.29 19.56
C ILE A 37 -12.21 -0.90 18.65
N LEU A 38 -13.42 -1.47 18.76
CA LEU A 38 -13.73 -2.73 18.07
C LEU A 38 -13.70 -2.60 16.54
N THR A 39 -14.20 -1.51 15.97
CA THR A 39 -14.09 -1.30 14.50
C THR A 39 -12.73 -0.76 14.09
N LEU A 40 -11.91 -0.24 15.01
CA LEU A 40 -10.55 0.15 14.68
C LEU A 40 -9.72 -1.08 14.25
N ASP A 41 -9.88 -2.20 14.96
CA ASP A 41 -9.22 -3.47 14.59
C ASP A 41 -9.68 -3.97 13.22
N GLU A 42 -10.98 -3.86 12.92
CA GLU A 42 -11.53 -4.23 11.62
C GLU A 42 -10.97 -3.34 10.50
N VAL A 43 -10.96 -2.02 10.69
CA VAL A 43 -10.41 -1.05 9.73
C VAL A 43 -8.93 -1.32 9.50
N HIS A 44 -8.18 -1.60 10.58
CA HIS A 44 -6.76 -1.91 10.48
C HIS A 44 -6.52 -3.22 9.71
N ASN A 45 -7.30 -4.26 9.98
CA ASN A 45 -7.18 -5.54 9.28
C ASN A 45 -7.55 -5.42 7.78
N HIS A 46 -8.60 -4.67 7.45
CA HIS A 46 -8.96 -4.38 6.07
C HIS A 46 -7.86 -3.59 5.35
N SER A 47 -7.29 -2.59 6.01
CA SER A 47 -6.17 -1.81 5.47
C SER A 47 -4.97 -2.70 5.19
N ASN A 48 -4.62 -3.59 6.12
CA ASN A 48 -3.53 -4.55 5.93
C ASN A 48 -3.76 -5.44 4.70
N LYS A 49 -4.95 -6.03 4.57
CA LYS A 49 -5.32 -6.86 3.41
C LYS A 49 -5.24 -6.07 2.09
N LEU A 50 -5.70 -4.82 2.09
CA LEU A 50 -5.64 -3.94 0.94
C LEU A 50 -4.20 -3.69 0.50
N PHE A 51 -3.33 -3.26 1.42
CA PHE A 51 -1.93 -2.96 1.11
C PHE A 51 -1.15 -4.19 0.64
N ILE A 52 -1.35 -5.35 1.27
CA ILE A 52 -0.75 -6.62 0.80
C ILE A 52 -1.20 -6.95 -0.61
N SER A 53 -2.50 -6.80 -0.90
CA SER A 53 -3.05 -7.11 -2.23
C SER A 53 -2.51 -6.16 -3.30
N LEU A 54 -2.42 -4.87 -2.98
CA LEU A 54 -1.81 -3.86 -3.87
C LEU A 54 -0.33 -4.17 -4.13
N GLN A 55 0.43 -4.50 -3.09
CA GLN A 55 1.86 -4.84 -3.25
C GLN A 55 2.05 -6.08 -4.13
N ARG A 56 1.23 -7.12 -3.95
CA ARG A 56 1.25 -8.32 -4.79
C ARG A 56 0.90 -8.00 -6.24
N SER A 57 -0.16 -7.23 -6.46
CA SER A 57 -0.57 -6.79 -7.81
C SER A 57 0.55 -6.01 -8.49
N ARG A 58 1.22 -5.09 -7.80
CA ARG A 58 2.36 -4.34 -8.34
C ARG A 58 3.53 -5.22 -8.73
N ARG A 59 3.89 -6.19 -7.88
CA ARG A 59 4.95 -7.17 -8.19
C ARG A 59 4.60 -8.00 -9.42
N SER A 60 3.34 -8.43 -9.55
CA SER A 60 2.85 -9.15 -10.73
C SER A 60 2.96 -8.29 -11.99
N ASN A 61 2.51 -7.04 -11.94
CA ASN A 61 2.59 -6.13 -13.08
C ASN A 61 4.04 -5.86 -13.49
N ALA A 62 4.94 -5.65 -12.52
CA ALA A 62 6.36 -5.47 -12.77
C ALA A 62 6.99 -6.71 -13.43
N ALA A 63 6.62 -7.92 -12.99
CA ALA A 63 7.11 -9.15 -13.59
C ALA A 63 6.65 -9.31 -15.05
N VAL A 64 5.38 -9.01 -15.34
CA VAL A 64 4.84 -9.03 -16.72
C VAL A 64 5.56 -8.02 -17.61
N LEU A 65 5.74 -6.78 -17.12
CA LEU A 65 6.46 -5.73 -17.85
C LEU A 65 7.92 -6.12 -18.11
N SER A 66 8.60 -6.73 -17.13
CA SER A 66 9.96 -7.21 -17.27
C SER A 66 10.07 -8.31 -18.34
N ALA A 67 9.14 -9.25 -18.36
CA ALA A 67 9.11 -10.32 -19.37
C ALA A 67 8.86 -9.78 -20.78
N ASP A 68 7.93 -8.83 -20.94
CA ASP A 68 7.65 -8.18 -22.23
C ASP A 68 8.87 -7.41 -22.74
N LEU A 69 9.57 -6.71 -21.84
CA LEU A 69 10.79 -5.98 -22.16
C LEU A 69 11.91 -6.93 -22.64
N MET A 70 12.16 -8.03 -21.91
CA MET A 70 13.15 -9.03 -22.33
C MET A 70 12.81 -9.67 -23.68
N ALA A 71 11.53 -9.96 -23.94
CA ALA A 71 11.10 -10.53 -25.22
C ALA A 71 11.35 -9.55 -26.37
N LYS A 72 11.05 -8.26 -26.17
CA LYS A 72 11.27 -7.21 -27.17
C LYS A 72 12.76 -6.97 -27.42
N GLU A 73 13.59 -6.97 -26.38
CA GLU A 73 15.05 -6.83 -26.50
C GLU A 73 15.67 -8.00 -27.27
N ALA A 74 15.21 -9.23 -27.02
CA ALA A 74 15.66 -10.41 -27.76
C ALA A 74 15.26 -10.34 -29.24
N ALA A 75 14.02 -9.93 -29.54
CA ALA A 75 13.55 -9.76 -30.91
C ALA A 75 14.33 -8.68 -31.67
N LEU A 76 14.61 -7.54 -31.01
CA LEU A 76 15.42 -6.47 -31.58
C LEU A 76 16.85 -6.94 -31.86
N SER A 77 17.46 -7.66 -30.91
CA SER A 77 18.81 -8.20 -31.06
C SER A 77 18.90 -9.20 -32.23
N ALA A 78 17.89 -10.04 -32.41
CA ALA A 78 17.81 -10.98 -33.52
C ALA A 78 17.61 -10.29 -34.88
N ALA A 79 16.92 -9.13 -34.92
CA ALA A 79 16.71 -8.38 -36.15
C ALA A 79 17.93 -7.57 -36.60
N LEU A 80 18.87 -7.28 -35.68
CA LEU A 80 20.10 -6.53 -35.94
C LEU A 80 21.32 -7.44 -36.19
N ALA A 81 21.18 -8.75 -35.98
CA ALA A 81 22.20 -9.77 -36.23
C ALA A 81 22.09 -10.33 -37.66
#